data_AF-A0AAD7YMW7-F1
#
_entry.id   AF-A0AAD7YMW7-F1
#
_cell.length_a   1.000
_cell.length_b   1.000
_cell.length_c   1.000
_cell.angle_alpha   90.00
_cell.angle_beta   90.00
_cell.angle_gamma   90.00
#
_symmetry.space_group_name_H-M   'P 1'
#
loop_
_entity.id
_entity.type
_entity.pdbx_description
1 polymer ?
#
loop_
_entity_poly.entity_id
_entity_poly.type
_entity_poly.pdbx_seq_one_letter_code
_entity_poly.pdbx_strand_id
1 'polypeptide(L)'
;MSPQNIYFPLVCGVAVLVLCGSGVLSLAGDFDSQLQKILQEQTLSPQDPVITQVLDDVRATLDQRWQGYDLILCGSLAVGLGTLASDIDLVVKLPNFNSSAGSYVLEEIKTLFTKQPELYSTLAYGRTNVSSLSTFFTFNHIPTARKTEIEFNKIGDLAIENNKIIKYYFDLDKRYKYLCIFLKYWSKIHEVTGHKRGDLPGYALYLMIIFYLQQKDMAPPAYVLQANSTPYFNDGWNLGFDELPYKTTNTENLHQLLGGFFKYYSEFNFEENFVSPFAGRPIPKNAFTDINNFPKEYTLYNNTLNRTMKLAVKNDLDAEVSVQDVFMHDLNDADPISHEQAMDFKHLIKSMATMFDELPSDQVLKAILDTEKYKY
;
A
#
# COMPACT_ATOMS: atom_id res chain seq x y z
N MET A 1 17.95 -29.29 17.27
CA MET A 1 17.33 -30.08 16.17
C MET A 1 15.83 -29.95 16.34
N SER A 2 15.23 -28.97 15.68
CA SER A 2 13.78 -28.77 15.63
C SER A 2 13.17 -29.69 14.55
N PRO A 3 11.95 -30.22 14.71
CA PRO A 3 11.35 -31.10 13.72
C PRO A 3 10.91 -30.31 12.49
N GLN A 4 11.42 -30.71 11.33
CA GLN A 4 10.91 -30.32 10.02
C GLN A 4 9.53 -30.96 9.82
N ASN A 5 8.48 -30.15 9.73
CA ASN A 5 7.20 -30.61 9.23
C ASN A 5 7.18 -30.42 7.70
N ILE A 6 7.55 -31.48 6.99
CA ILE A 6 7.32 -31.65 5.55
C ILE A 6 5.91 -32.23 5.40
N TYR A 7 5.02 -31.53 4.71
CA TYR A 7 3.71 -32.05 4.33
C TYR A 7 3.60 -32.08 2.79
N PHE A 8 3.34 -33.28 2.27
CA PHE A 8 3.01 -33.54 0.86
C PHE A 8 1.49 -33.52 0.66
N PRO A 9 0.95 -32.95 -0.44
CA PRO A 9 -0.46 -33.13 -0.78
C PRO A 9 -0.67 -34.39 -1.64
N LEU A 10 -1.66 -35.19 -1.24
CA LEU A 10 -2.24 -36.26 -2.06
C LEU A 10 -3.05 -35.66 -3.22
N VAL A 11 -2.86 -36.20 -4.43
CA VAL A 11 -3.68 -35.91 -5.60
C VAL A 11 -5.03 -36.63 -5.46
N CYS A 12 -6.12 -35.85 -5.45
CA CYS A 12 -7.46 -36.32 -5.85
C CYS A 12 -8.25 -35.15 -6.48
N GLY A 13 -8.94 -35.45 -7.58
CA GLY A 13 -9.46 -34.52 -8.57
C GLY A 13 -10.36 -33.37 -8.11
N VAL A 14 -10.29 -32.29 -8.90
CA VAL A 14 -11.25 -31.16 -9.07
C VAL A 14 -11.21 -29.99 -8.06
N ALA A 15 -10.29 -29.97 -7.09
CA ALA A 15 -10.06 -28.77 -6.28
C ALA A 15 -8.57 -28.35 -6.32
N VAL A 16 -8.28 -27.16 -6.85
CA VAL A 16 -6.98 -26.50 -6.65
C VAL A 16 -6.99 -25.94 -5.23
N LEU A 17 -6.11 -26.47 -4.37
CA LEU A 17 -5.96 -26.03 -2.98
C LEU A 17 -4.95 -24.87 -2.99
N VAL A 18 -5.42 -23.62 -2.88
CA VAL A 18 -4.50 -22.49 -2.62
C VAL A 18 -4.27 -22.44 -1.11
N LEU A 19 -3.03 -22.63 -0.69
CA LEU A 19 -2.63 -22.52 0.71
C LEU A 19 -2.72 -21.06 1.14
N CYS A 20 -3.72 -20.75 1.94
CA CYS A 20 -3.80 -19.50 2.67
C CYS A 20 -3.50 -19.79 4.15
N GLY A 21 -2.86 -18.87 4.88
CA GLY A 21 -2.41 -19.09 6.26
C GLY A 21 -3.47 -19.52 7.29
N SER A 22 -4.74 -19.61 6.89
CA SER A 22 -5.89 -20.08 7.69
C SER A 22 -6.65 -21.28 7.11
N GLY A 23 -6.26 -21.84 5.95
CA GLY A 23 -6.94 -23.01 5.36
C GLY A 23 -6.83 -23.14 3.84
N VAL A 24 -7.47 -24.17 3.30
CA VAL A 24 -7.63 -24.41 1.87
C VAL A 24 -8.75 -23.54 1.32
N LEU A 25 -8.43 -22.63 0.41
CA LEU A 25 -9.44 -21.84 -0.29
C LEU A 25 -9.97 -22.61 -1.50
N SER A 26 -11.15 -23.21 -1.37
CA SER A 26 -11.79 -23.97 -2.46
C SER A 26 -12.47 -23.02 -3.45
N LEU A 27 -11.86 -22.83 -4.61
CA LEU A 27 -12.43 -22.02 -5.70
C LEU A 27 -13.34 -22.88 -6.57
N ALA A 28 -14.64 -22.59 -6.57
CA ALA A 28 -15.64 -23.27 -7.40
C ALA A 28 -16.62 -22.26 -7.98
N GLY A 29 -17.29 -22.62 -9.07
CA GLY A 29 -18.21 -21.72 -9.78
C GLY A 29 -17.51 -20.82 -10.79
N ASP A 30 -18.22 -19.79 -11.23
CA ASP A 30 -17.70 -18.77 -12.15
C ASP A 30 -16.70 -17.81 -11.47
N PHE A 31 -16.11 -16.92 -12.26
CA PHE A 31 -15.15 -15.92 -11.79
C PHE A 31 -15.70 -15.09 -10.62
N ASP A 32 -16.93 -14.60 -10.73
CA ASP A 32 -17.52 -13.71 -9.72
C ASP A 32 -17.76 -14.45 -8.41
N SER A 33 -18.26 -15.69 -8.46
CA SER A 33 -18.44 -16.54 -7.27
C SER A 33 -17.11 -16.83 -6.58
N GLN A 34 -16.06 -17.12 -7.35
CA GLN A 34 -14.72 -17.35 -6.85
C GLN A 34 -14.14 -16.08 -6.18
N LEU A 35 -14.26 -14.93 -6.86
CA LEU A 35 -13.78 -13.66 -6.34
C LEU A 35 -14.52 -13.26 -5.06
N GLN A 36 -15.85 -13.38 -5.03
CA GLN A 36 -16.65 -13.08 -3.83
C GLN A 36 -16.22 -13.94 -2.64
N LYS A 37 -15.94 -15.23 -2.87
CA LYS A 37 -15.42 -16.11 -1.82
C LYS A 37 -14.07 -15.63 -1.28
N ILE A 38 -13.13 -15.27 -2.14
CA ILE A 38 -11.84 -14.70 -1.73
C ILE A 38 -12.05 -13.43 -0.91
N LEU A 39 -12.88 -12.51 -1.39
CA LEU A 39 -13.15 -11.25 -0.70
C LEU A 39 -13.76 -11.51 0.69
N GLN A 40 -14.72 -12.42 0.81
CA GLN A 40 -15.35 -12.76 2.08
C GLN A 40 -14.37 -13.39 3.07
N GLU A 41 -13.48 -14.28 2.61
CA GLU A 41 -12.55 -14.99 3.48
C GLU A 41 -11.31 -14.15 3.85
N GLN A 42 -10.94 -13.18 3.02
CA GLN A 42 -9.69 -12.42 3.20
C GLN A 42 -9.88 -11.02 3.74
N THR A 43 -11.06 -10.40 3.60
CA THR A 43 -11.28 -9.02 4.06
C THR A 43 -11.31 -8.94 5.58
N LEU A 44 -10.64 -7.94 6.14
CA LEU A 44 -10.68 -7.60 7.56
C LEU A 44 -11.29 -6.22 7.74
N SER A 45 -12.37 -6.16 8.54
CA SER A 45 -13.05 -4.90 8.83
C SER A 45 -12.28 -4.09 9.88
N PRO A 46 -12.21 -2.75 9.77
CA PRO A 46 -11.70 -1.91 10.85
C PRO A 46 -12.55 -1.98 12.13
N GLN A 47 -13.80 -2.47 12.06
CA GLN A 47 -14.66 -2.72 13.23
C GLN A 47 -14.52 -4.16 13.78
N ASP A 48 -13.59 -4.96 13.27
CA ASP A 48 -13.38 -6.31 13.77
C ASP A 48 -12.99 -6.27 15.27
N PRO A 49 -13.54 -7.15 16.12
CA PRO A 49 -13.21 -7.20 17.55
C PRO A 49 -11.71 -7.30 17.84
N VAL A 50 -10.95 -7.96 16.97
CA VAL A 50 -9.49 -8.06 17.08
C VAL A 50 -8.83 -6.68 16.96
N ILE A 51 -9.30 -5.83 16.04
CA ILE A 51 -8.77 -4.47 15.87
C ILE A 51 -9.17 -3.61 17.06
N THR A 52 -10.42 -3.73 17.51
CA THR A 52 -10.92 -3.00 18.69
C THR A 52 -10.09 -3.32 19.93
N GLN A 53 -9.80 -4.60 20.17
CA GLN A 53 -8.98 -5.03 21.30
C GLN A 53 -7.57 -4.43 21.26
N VAL A 54 -6.89 -4.46 20.10
CA VAL A 54 -5.55 -3.86 19.95
C VAL A 54 -5.60 -2.37 20.27
N LEU A 55 -6.60 -1.65 19.77
CA LEU A 55 -6.74 -0.21 20.04
C LEU A 55 -6.96 0.08 21.52
N ASP A 56 -7.77 -0.72 22.20
CA ASP A 56 -8.09 -0.52 23.62
C ASP A 56 -6.88 -0.83 24.51
N ASP A 57 -6.14 -1.91 24.23
CA ASP A 57 -4.93 -2.27 24.98
C ASP A 57 -3.82 -1.22 24.77
N VAL A 58 -3.65 -0.73 23.52
CA VAL A 58 -2.72 0.37 23.21
C VAL A 58 -3.14 1.67 23.93
N ARG A 59 -4.43 2.01 23.97
CA ARG A 59 -4.92 3.18 24.72
C ARG A 59 -4.60 3.06 26.21
N ALA A 60 -4.97 1.94 26.82
CA ALA A 60 -4.70 1.69 28.24
C ALA A 60 -3.20 1.77 28.58
N THR A 61 -2.33 1.40 27.63
CA THR A 61 -0.88 1.54 27.78
C THR A 61 -0.40 2.98 27.68
N LEU A 62 -0.87 3.73 26.67
CA LEU A 62 -0.50 5.13 26.47
C LEU A 62 -1.02 6.04 27.61
N ASP A 63 -2.19 5.72 28.16
CA ASP A 63 -2.82 6.45 29.27
C ASP A 63 -1.96 6.48 30.55
N GLN A 64 -1.05 5.50 30.72
CA GLN A 64 -0.10 5.49 31.84
C GLN A 64 0.88 6.66 31.81
N ARG A 65 1.05 7.32 30.65
CA ARG A 65 2.07 8.35 30.44
C ARG A 65 1.56 9.64 29.82
N TRP A 66 0.67 9.54 28.84
CA TRP A 66 0.17 10.67 28.07
C TRP A 66 -1.35 10.76 28.19
N GLN A 67 -1.84 11.98 28.25
CA GLN A 67 -3.28 12.30 28.34
C GLN A 67 -3.60 13.32 27.25
N GLY A 68 -4.80 13.25 26.68
CA GLY A 68 -5.23 14.17 25.61
C GLY A 68 -4.48 14.00 24.28
N TYR A 69 -3.99 12.79 23.99
CA TYR A 69 -3.45 12.43 22.69
C TYR A 69 -4.56 11.95 21.74
N ASP A 70 -4.34 12.04 20.43
CA ASP A 70 -5.18 11.36 19.45
C ASP A 70 -4.52 10.04 19.04
N LEU A 71 -5.27 8.94 19.10
CA LEU A 71 -4.89 7.65 18.53
C LEU A 71 -5.76 7.39 17.30
N ILE A 72 -5.12 7.37 16.13
CA ILE A 72 -5.78 7.35 14.83
C ILE A 72 -5.40 6.05 14.13
N LEU A 73 -6.39 5.25 13.72
CA LEU A 73 -6.18 4.10 12.85
C LEU A 73 -5.86 4.60 11.43
N CYS A 74 -4.76 4.09 10.87
CA CYS A 74 -4.23 4.45 9.57
C CYS A 74 -4.03 3.22 8.69
N GLY A 75 -3.37 3.41 7.54
CA GLY A 75 -3.08 2.38 6.56
C GLY A 75 -4.32 1.67 6.01
N SER A 76 -4.13 0.41 5.65
CA SER A 76 -5.10 -0.34 4.84
C SER A 76 -6.44 -0.60 5.52
N LEU A 77 -6.45 -0.77 6.85
CA LEU A 77 -7.69 -0.96 7.62
C LEU A 77 -8.55 0.30 7.62
N ALA A 78 -7.92 1.46 7.83
CA ALA A 78 -8.62 2.75 7.90
C ALA A 78 -9.36 3.11 6.61
N VAL A 79 -8.84 2.68 5.45
CA VAL A 79 -9.41 2.96 4.13
C VAL A 79 -10.33 1.85 3.62
N GLY A 80 -10.57 0.80 4.42
CA GLY A 80 -11.45 -0.32 4.07
C GLY A 80 -10.84 -1.30 3.06
N LEU A 81 -9.52 -1.39 3.01
CA LEU A 81 -8.73 -2.32 2.20
C LEU A 81 -7.99 -3.35 3.07
N GLY A 82 -8.43 -3.50 4.32
CA GLY A 82 -7.88 -4.42 5.29
C GLY A 82 -8.07 -5.87 4.84
N THR A 83 -7.02 -6.67 5.03
CA THR A 83 -7.05 -8.12 4.83
C THR A 83 -6.59 -8.82 6.09
N LEU A 84 -6.82 -10.13 6.21
CA LEU A 84 -6.32 -10.94 7.32
C LEU A 84 -4.79 -10.91 7.46
N ALA A 85 -4.06 -10.56 6.40
CA ALA A 85 -2.61 -10.39 6.41
C ALA A 85 -2.15 -8.93 6.62
N SER A 86 -3.08 -7.99 6.88
CA SER A 86 -2.76 -6.58 7.07
C SER A 86 -2.23 -6.32 8.48
N ASP A 87 -1.25 -5.44 8.53
CA ASP A 87 -0.77 -4.82 9.77
C ASP A 87 -1.80 -3.80 10.27
N ILE A 88 -1.66 -3.43 11.55
CA ILE A 88 -2.41 -2.35 12.18
C ILE A 88 -1.50 -1.13 12.24
N ASP A 89 -1.77 -0.14 11.40
CA ASP A 89 -1.01 1.10 11.35
C ASP A 89 -1.72 2.15 12.21
N LEU A 90 -1.00 2.76 13.16
CA LEU A 90 -1.54 3.73 14.11
C LEU A 90 -0.72 5.01 14.05
N VAL A 91 -1.40 6.15 14.08
CA VAL A 91 -0.77 7.46 14.31
C VAL A 91 -1.15 7.94 15.71
N VAL A 92 -0.15 8.32 16.50
CA VAL A 92 -0.35 8.98 17.80
C VAL A 92 0.07 10.44 17.71
N LYS A 93 -0.89 11.35 17.87
CA LYS A 93 -0.65 12.79 17.99
C LYS A 93 -0.54 13.16 19.45
N LEU A 94 0.66 13.52 19.89
CA LEU A 94 0.90 13.92 21.28
C LEU A 94 0.70 15.43 21.45
N PRO A 95 0.03 15.89 22.51
CA PRO A 95 -0.12 17.31 22.78
C PRO A 95 1.26 17.94 23.02
N ASN A 96 1.50 19.10 22.40
CA ASN A 96 2.76 19.86 22.49
C ASN A 96 4.01 19.07 22.07
N PHE A 97 3.89 18.12 21.13
CA PHE A 97 5.05 17.42 20.61
C PHE A 97 6.05 18.38 19.96
N ASN A 98 7.25 18.43 20.51
CA ASN A 98 8.39 19.09 19.88
C ASN A 98 9.24 18.03 19.18
N SER A 99 9.61 18.26 17.92
CA SER A 99 10.44 17.37 17.13
C SER A 99 11.79 17.01 17.77
N SER A 100 12.34 17.89 18.61
CA SER A 100 13.57 17.57 19.37
C SER A 100 13.36 16.47 20.42
N ALA A 101 12.11 16.13 20.76
CA ALA A 101 11.74 15.14 21.76
C ALA A 101 11.51 13.73 21.17
N GLY A 102 11.66 13.50 19.86
CA GLY A 102 11.36 12.19 19.25
C GLY A 102 12.13 11.01 19.87
N SER A 103 13.37 11.22 20.33
CA SER A 103 14.17 10.17 21.00
C SER A 103 13.64 9.89 22.40
N TYR A 104 13.20 10.94 23.09
CA TYR A 104 12.58 10.80 24.40
C TYR A 104 11.28 9.99 24.30
N VAL A 105 10.44 10.27 23.30
CA VAL A 105 9.20 9.52 23.07
C VAL A 105 9.51 8.04 22.74
N LEU A 106 10.54 7.76 21.94
CA LEU A 106 10.99 6.38 21.67
C LEU A 106 11.38 5.61 22.94
N GLU A 107 12.20 6.21 23.80
CA GLU A 107 12.65 5.55 25.03
C GLU A 107 11.49 5.33 26.01
N GLU A 108 10.59 6.31 26.13
CA GLU A 108 9.39 6.19 26.96
C GLU A 108 8.45 5.09 26.45
N ILE A 109 8.14 5.06 25.15
CA ILE A 109 7.24 4.03 24.62
C ILE A 109 7.84 2.63 24.73
N LYS A 110 9.14 2.50 24.44
CA LYS A 110 9.86 1.24 24.63
C LYS A 110 9.76 0.79 26.08
N THR A 111 9.95 1.70 27.03
CA THR A 111 9.84 1.41 28.47
C THR A 111 8.42 1.01 28.88
N LEU A 112 7.39 1.68 28.35
CA LEU A 112 5.98 1.36 28.65
C LEU A 112 5.56 0.00 28.11
N PHE A 113 5.92 -0.31 26.85
CA PHE A 113 5.51 -1.54 26.19
C PHE A 113 6.27 -2.76 26.72
N THR A 114 7.57 -2.62 27.02
CA THR A 114 8.38 -3.73 27.58
C THR A 114 7.99 -4.13 29.00
N LYS A 115 7.29 -3.26 29.74
CA LYS A 115 6.72 -3.57 31.06
C LYS A 115 5.47 -4.44 31.01
N GLN A 116 4.90 -4.68 29.82
CA GLN A 116 3.68 -5.45 29.61
C GLN A 116 3.93 -6.60 28.60
N PRO A 117 4.84 -7.55 28.93
CA PRO A 117 5.24 -8.63 28.04
C PRO A 117 4.14 -9.65 27.74
N GLU A 118 3.01 -9.60 28.44
CA GLU A 118 1.79 -10.36 28.15
C GLU A 118 0.96 -9.75 27.01
N LEU A 119 1.13 -8.46 26.75
CA LEU A 119 0.45 -7.74 25.68
C LEU A 119 1.34 -7.56 24.45
N TYR A 120 2.63 -7.29 24.64
CA TYR A 120 3.50 -6.83 23.56
C TYR A 120 4.80 -7.61 23.44
N SER A 121 5.17 -7.92 22.19
CA SER A 121 6.51 -8.34 21.82
C SER A 121 7.10 -7.34 20.83
N THR A 122 8.17 -6.63 21.23
CA THR A 122 8.79 -5.60 20.40
C THR A 122 9.51 -6.21 19.20
N LEU A 123 9.28 -5.65 18.02
CA LEU A 123 9.92 -6.08 16.78
C LEU A 123 11.00 -5.09 16.31
N ALA A 124 10.65 -3.82 16.23
CA ALA A 124 11.52 -2.77 15.72
C ALA A 124 11.11 -1.40 16.29
N TYR A 125 12.05 -0.47 16.31
CA TYR A 125 11.77 0.93 16.60
C TYR A 125 12.88 1.80 16.00
N GLY A 126 12.56 3.03 15.63
CA GLY A 126 13.55 3.91 15.04
C GLY A 126 12.99 5.25 14.61
N ARG A 127 13.85 6.00 13.91
CA ARG A 127 13.49 7.21 13.20
C ARG A 127 13.64 6.96 11.71
N THR A 128 12.76 7.53 10.91
CA THR A 128 12.86 7.46 9.45
C THR A 128 13.90 8.46 8.93
N ASN A 129 14.50 8.17 7.77
CA ASN A 129 15.48 9.06 7.13
C ASN A 129 14.83 10.16 6.27
N VAL A 130 13.57 9.98 5.88
CA VAL A 130 12.86 10.84 4.90
C VAL A 130 12.57 12.23 5.48
N SER A 131 12.43 12.33 6.80
CA SER A 131 12.65 13.57 7.54
C SER A 131 13.03 13.18 8.96
N SER A 132 13.99 13.87 9.58
CA SER A 132 14.54 13.51 10.90
C SER A 132 13.53 13.62 12.08
N LEU A 133 12.23 13.53 11.81
CA LEU A 133 11.12 14.04 12.61
C LEU A 133 10.04 12.99 12.91
N SER A 134 9.95 11.87 12.17
CA SER A 134 9.03 10.79 12.54
C SER A 134 9.73 9.63 13.25
N THR A 135 8.97 9.06 14.16
CA THR A 135 9.38 8.04 15.10
C THR A 135 8.39 6.90 14.98
N PHE A 136 8.86 5.70 14.69
CA PHE A 136 8.03 4.52 14.58
C PHE A 136 8.39 3.48 15.64
N PHE A 137 7.38 2.74 16.08
CA PHE A 137 7.49 1.63 17.01
C PHE A 137 6.62 0.47 16.54
N THR A 138 7.25 -0.66 16.20
CA THR A 138 6.60 -1.84 15.65
C THR A 138 6.66 -2.98 16.65
N PHE A 139 5.52 -3.62 16.90
CA PHE A 139 5.36 -4.72 17.86
C PHE A 139 4.33 -5.74 17.39
N ASN A 140 4.37 -6.93 17.97
CA ASN A 140 3.27 -7.87 17.91
C ASN A 140 2.40 -7.71 19.16
N HIS A 141 1.10 -7.52 18.95
CA HIS A 141 0.09 -7.64 19.99
C HIS A 141 -0.18 -9.11 20.24
N ILE A 142 0.24 -9.62 21.40
CA ILE A 142 0.27 -11.04 21.74
C ILE A 142 -1.15 -11.64 21.80
N PRO A 143 -2.15 -11.03 22.45
CA PRO A 143 -3.50 -11.60 22.53
C PRO A 143 -4.15 -11.86 21.18
N THR A 144 -3.85 -11.03 20.19
CA THR A 144 -4.49 -11.10 18.86
C THR A 144 -3.54 -11.59 17.76
N ALA A 145 -2.27 -11.84 18.08
CA ALA A 145 -1.19 -12.14 17.14
C ALA A 145 -1.08 -11.13 15.98
N ARG A 146 -1.42 -9.86 16.22
CA ARG A 146 -1.39 -8.81 15.20
C ARG A 146 -0.11 -8.00 15.26
N LYS A 147 0.56 -7.88 14.12
CA LYS A 147 1.62 -6.89 13.94
C LYS A 147 1.00 -5.49 13.89
N THR A 148 1.55 -4.59 14.69
CA THR A 148 1.08 -3.22 14.83
C THR A 148 2.27 -2.27 14.76
N GLU A 149 2.11 -1.17 14.03
CA GLU A 149 3.08 -0.08 13.95
C GLU A 149 2.44 1.19 14.47
N ILE A 150 3.15 1.91 15.34
CA ILE A 150 2.76 3.22 15.82
C ILE A 150 3.75 4.25 15.30
N GLU A 151 3.26 5.24 14.57
CA GLU A 151 3.99 6.44 14.19
C GLU A 151 3.61 7.64 15.08
N PHE A 152 4.61 8.38 15.53
CA PHE A 152 4.44 9.57 16.34
C PHE A 152 4.72 10.85 15.53
N ASN A 153 3.70 11.70 15.41
CA ASN A 153 3.76 13.12 15.00
C ASN A 153 4.34 13.43 13.58
N LYS A 154 4.30 14.72 13.21
CA LYS A 154 4.59 15.45 11.93
C LYS A 154 4.38 14.72 10.58
N ILE A 155 4.94 13.52 10.36
CA ILE A 155 4.61 12.67 9.20
C ILE A 155 3.22 12.04 9.38
N GLY A 156 2.71 11.92 10.60
CA GLY A 156 1.33 11.49 10.84
C GLY A 156 0.30 12.31 10.03
N ASP A 157 0.56 13.59 9.76
CA ASP A 157 -0.31 14.38 8.88
C ASP A 157 -0.22 13.94 7.41
N LEU A 158 0.98 13.62 6.89
CA LEU A 158 1.12 13.04 5.55
C LEU A 158 0.44 11.66 5.47
N ALA A 159 0.65 10.78 6.46
CA ALA A 159 0.00 9.48 6.50
C ALA A 159 -1.53 9.60 6.53
N ILE A 160 -2.06 10.60 7.25
CA ILE A 160 -3.49 10.92 7.28
C ILE A 160 -3.99 11.41 5.92
N GLU A 161 -3.29 12.36 5.28
CA GLU A 161 -3.69 12.86 3.96
C GLU A 161 -3.56 11.80 2.87
N ASN A 162 -2.52 10.96 2.89
CA ASN A 162 -2.37 9.77 2.03
C ASN A 162 -3.56 8.84 2.21
N ASN A 163 -3.93 8.52 3.45
CA ASN A 163 -5.11 7.71 3.72
C ASN A 163 -6.39 8.32 3.16
N LYS A 164 -6.60 9.64 3.31
CA LYS A 164 -7.79 10.32 2.80
C LYS A 164 -7.86 10.24 1.28
N ILE A 165 -6.76 10.52 0.57
CA ILE A 165 -6.79 10.51 -0.91
C ILE A 165 -6.92 9.08 -1.47
N ILE A 166 -6.27 8.09 -0.83
CA ILE A 166 -6.46 6.68 -1.17
C ILE A 166 -7.91 6.27 -0.96
N LYS A 167 -8.49 6.62 0.21
CA LYS A 167 -9.89 6.35 0.51
C LYS A 167 -10.83 6.98 -0.51
N TYR A 168 -10.61 8.25 -0.85
CA TYR A 168 -11.37 8.95 -1.87
C TYR A 168 -11.38 8.17 -3.19
N TYR A 169 -10.20 7.80 -3.72
CA TYR A 169 -10.11 7.06 -4.98
C TYR A 169 -10.85 5.73 -4.91
N PHE A 170 -10.65 4.92 -3.86
CA PHE A 170 -11.29 3.62 -3.75
C PHE A 170 -12.80 3.68 -3.41
N ASP A 171 -13.31 4.84 -3.01
CA ASP A 171 -14.74 5.07 -2.78
C ASP A 171 -15.48 5.56 -4.05
N LEU A 172 -14.79 5.94 -5.12
CA LEU A 172 -15.40 6.42 -6.37
C LEU A 172 -16.28 5.37 -7.07
N ASP A 173 -15.91 4.08 -6.99
CA ASP A 173 -16.67 2.97 -7.57
C ASP A 173 -16.47 1.69 -6.75
N LYS A 174 -17.56 0.96 -6.51
CA LYS A 174 -17.55 -0.29 -5.74
C LYS A 174 -16.56 -1.34 -6.26
N ARG A 175 -16.28 -1.35 -7.57
CA ARG A 175 -15.33 -2.29 -8.20
C ARG A 175 -13.91 -2.10 -7.70
N TYR A 176 -13.53 -0.89 -7.29
CA TYR A 176 -12.12 -0.57 -7.03
C TYR A 176 -11.61 -1.25 -5.76
N LYS A 177 -12.42 -1.28 -4.70
CA LYS A 177 -12.06 -2.03 -3.47
C LYS A 177 -11.93 -3.52 -3.73
N TYR A 178 -12.83 -4.10 -4.51
CA TYR A 178 -12.77 -5.52 -4.85
C TYR A 178 -11.52 -5.86 -5.67
N LEU A 179 -11.20 -5.02 -6.66
CA LEU A 179 -9.96 -5.13 -7.43
C LEU A 179 -8.73 -5.02 -6.53
N CYS A 180 -8.70 -4.03 -5.63
CA CYS A 180 -7.56 -3.78 -4.76
C CYS A 180 -7.35 -4.87 -3.71
N ILE A 181 -8.40 -5.34 -3.05
CA ILE A 181 -8.30 -6.42 -2.06
C ILE A 181 -7.78 -7.69 -2.73
N PHE A 182 -8.28 -8.01 -3.94
CA PHE A 182 -7.78 -9.15 -4.69
C PHE A 182 -6.30 -8.99 -5.07
N LEU A 183 -5.91 -7.85 -5.66
CA LEU A 183 -4.53 -7.61 -6.07
C LEU A 183 -3.56 -7.61 -4.89
N LYS A 184 -3.98 -7.09 -3.74
CA LYS A 184 -3.22 -7.17 -2.48
C LYS A 184 -3.09 -8.60 -1.98
N TYR A 185 -4.14 -9.41 -2.10
CA TYR A 185 -4.07 -10.83 -1.74
C TYR A 185 -3.13 -11.60 -2.66
N TRP A 186 -3.27 -11.41 -3.98
CA TRP A 186 -2.38 -11.96 -5.00
C TRP A 186 -0.92 -11.55 -4.76
N SER A 187 -0.66 -10.27 -4.50
CA SER A 187 0.70 -9.76 -4.29
C SER A 187 1.35 -10.29 -3.01
N LYS A 188 0.56 -10.69 -2.01
CA LYS A 188 1.06 -11.35 -0.80
C LYS A 188 1.39 -12.82 -1.06
N ILE A 189 0.54 -13.52 -1.80
CA ILE A 189 0.76 -14.93 -2.15
C ILE A 189 2.06 -15.11 -2.96
N HIS A 190 2.29 -14.22 -3.93
CA HIS A 190 3.48 -14.25 -4.78
C HIS A 190 4.67 -13.49 -4.17
N GLU A 191 4.58 -13.06 -2.91
CA GLU A 191 5.62 -12.31 -2.21
C GLU A 191 6.08 -11.00 -2.89
N VAL A 192 5.32 -10.47 -3.86
CA VAL A 192 5.57 -9.18 -4.52
C VAL A 192 5.58 -8.03 -3.52
N THR A 193 4.66 -8.08 -2.56
CA THR A 193 4.54 -7.06 -1.52
C THR A 193 4.77 -7.67 -0.14
N GLY A 194 5.51 -7.01 0.73
CA GLY A 194 5.88 -7.62 1.99
C GLY A 194 6.64 -6.70 2.93
N HIS A 195 7.31 -7.34 3.88
CA HIS A 195 8.19 -6.71 4.85
C HIS A 195 9.62 -7.23 4.73
N LYS A 196 9.91 -8.07 3.71
CA LYS A 196 11.29 -8.45 3.42
C LYS A 196 11.95 -7.25 2.74
N ARG A 197 13.25 -7.09 3.01
CA ARG A 197 14.04 -6.05 2.37
C ARG A 197 14.07 -6.33 0.86
N GLY A 198 13.58 -5.39 0.06
CA GLY A 198 13.52 -5.53 -1.40
C GLY A 198 12.11 -5.74 -1.97
N ASP A 199 11.08 -5.89 -1.14
CA ASP A 199 9.70 -6.06 -1.61
C ASP A 199 9.08 -4.72 -2.05
N LEU A 200 8.09 -4.76 -2.95
CA LEU A 200 7.31 -3.57 -3.31
C LEU A 200 6.43 -3.15 -2.11
N PRO A 201 6.48 -1.88 -1.67
CA PRO A 201 5.59 -1.40 -0.62
C PRO A 201 4.11 -1.48 -1.02
N GLY A 202 3.25 -1.84 -0.08
CA GLY A 202 1.80 -1.98 -0.35
C GLY A 202 1.14 -0.67 -0.82
N TYR A 203 1.65 0.48 -0.35
CA TYR A 203 1.18 1.78 -0.80
C TYR A 203 1.49 2.03 -2.29
N ALA A 204 2.69 1.66 -2.76
CA ALA A 204 3.03 1.75 -4.19
C ALA A 204 2.08 0.91 -5.07
N LEU A 205 1.66 -0.28 -4.61
CA LEU A 205 0.64 -1.07 -5.31
C LEU A 205 -0.70 -0.34 -5.40
N TYR A 206 -1.14 0.37 -4.35
CA TYR A 206 -2.38 1.16 -4.41
C TYR A 206 -2.28 2.29 -5.43
N LEU A 207 -1.14 2.98 -5.48
CA LEU A 207 -0.87 4.02 -6.45
C LEU A 207 -0.86 3.48 -7.89
N MET A 208 -0.28 2.30 -8.11
CA MET A 208 -0.34 1.62 -9.41
C MET A 208 -1.79 1.28 -9.81
N ILE A 209 -2.60 0.78 -8.88
CA ILE A 209 -4.02 0.47 -9.18
C ILE A 209 -4.78 1.74 -9.53
N ILE A 210 -4.62 2.83 -8.76
CA ILE A 210 -5.24 4.13 -9.03
C ILE A 210 -4.83 4.65 -10.40
N PHE A 211 -3.53 4.59 -10.71
CA PHE A 211 -3.00 5.02 -11.99
C PHE A 211 -3.58 4.24 -13.17
N TYR A 212 -3.66 2.92 -13.05
CA TYR A 212 -4.30 2.06 -14.05
C TYR A 212 -5.77 2.46 -14.27
N LEU A 213 -6.52 2.72 -13.20
CA LEU A 213 -7.91 3.19 -13.29
C LEU A 213 -8.00 4.57 -13.98
N GLN A 214 -7.06 5.48 -13.74
CA GLN A 214 -6.98 6.76 -14.45
C GLN A 214 -6.80 6.56 -15.96
N GLN A 215 -6.00 5.57 -16.39
CA GLN A 215 -5.82 5.25 -17.82
C GLN A 215 -7.10 4.75 -18.49
N LYS A 216 -8.10 4.37 -17.70
CA LYS A 216 -9.41 3.88 -18.15
C LYS A 216 -10.53 4.91 -18.02
N ASP A 217 -10.18 6.17 -17.69
CA ASP A 217 -11.13 7.24 -17.39
C ASP A 217 -12.10 6.82 -16.27
N MET A 218 -11.51 6.18 -15.25
CA MET A 218 -12.22 5.69 -14.06
C MET A 218 -11.88 6.50 -12.79
N ALA A 219 -10.86 7.34 -12.84
CA ALA A 219 -10.49 8.23 -11.75
C ALA A 219 -9.88 9.53 -12.30
N PRO A 220 -10.06 10.68 -11.61
CA PRO A 220 -9.40 11.92 -12.00
C PRO A 220 -7.90 11.88 -11.64
N PRO A 221 -7.04 12.65 -12.32
CA PRO A 221 -5.69 12.95 -11.85
C PRO A 221 -5.71 13.74 -10.52
N ALA A 222 -4.74 13.51 -9.62
CA ALA A 222 -4.75 14.19 -8.33
C ALA A 222 -4.54 15.71 -8.44
N TYR A 223 -3.80 16.19 -9.45
CA TYR A 223 -3.63 17.63 -9.66
C TYR A 223 -4.98 18.35 -9.88
N VAL A 224 -5.99 17.65 -10.43
CA VAL A 224 -7.34 18.19 -10.61
C VAL A 224 -8.03 18.40 -9.26
N LEU A 225 -7.82 17.47 -8.31
CA LEU A 225 -8.35 17.56 -6.95
C LEU A 225 -7.68 18.71 -6.16
N GLN A 226 -6.42 19.02 -6.47
CA GLN A 226 -5.69 20.11 -5.81
C GLN A 226 -6.01 21.50 -6.38
N ALA A 227 -6.44 21.60 -7.65
CA ALA A 227 -6.47 22.84 -8.41
C ALA A 227 -7.25 24.00 -7.76
N ASN A 228 -8.36 23.71 -7.08
CA ASN A 228 -9.21 24.71 -6.41
C ASN A 228 -9.33 24.49 -4.89
N SER A 229 -8.62 23.51 -4.37
CA SER A 229 -8.65 23.18 -2.95
C SER A 229 -7.93 24.24 -2.11
N THR A 230 -8.26 24.29 -0.82
CA THR A 230 -7.49 25.13 0.12
C THR A 230 -6.12 24.49 0.33
N PRO A 231 -5.00 25.20 0.03
CA PRO A 231 -3.68 24.60 0.19
C PRO A 231 -3.38 24.26 1.64
N TYR A 232 -2.83 23.07 1.86
CA TYR A 232 -2.37 22.60 3.17
C TYR A 232 -0.93 22.12 3.04
N PHE A 233 0.02 22.99 3.41
CA PHE A 233 1.45 22.69 3.21
C PHE A 233 2.04 21.94 4.41
N ASN A 234 2.66 20.79 4.13
CA ASN A 234 3.55 20.09 5.06
C ASN A 234 4.91 19.89 4.38
N ASP A 235 5.97 20.39 5.02
CA ASP A 235 7.36 20.31 4.54
C ASP A 235 7.57 20.81 3.09
N GLY A 236 6.79 21.82 2.68
CA GLY A 236 6.87 22.40 1.34
C GLY A 236 6.00 21.70 0.29
N TRP A 237 5.33 20.61 0.64
CA TRP A 237 4.38 19.88 -0.21
C TRP A 237 2.94 20.27 0.13
N ASN A 238 2.12 20.52 -0.89
CA ASN A 238 0.70 20.79 -0.70
C ASN A 238 -0.01 19.44 -0.61
N LEU A 239 -0.56 19.15 0.56
CA LEU A 239 -1.37 17.97 0.84
C LEU A 239 -2.87 18.26 0.68
N GLY A 240 -3.26 19.51 0.44
CA GLY A 240 -4.66 19.91 0.29
C GLY A 240 -5.24 19.40 -1.03
N PHE A 241 -6.46 18.85 -0.96
CA PHE A 241 -7.26 18.44 -2.11
C PHE A 241 -8.76 18.45 -1.74
N ASP A 242 -9.61 18.59 -2.75
CA ASP A 242 -11.06 18.44 -2.59
C ASP A 242 -11.53 17.09 -3.14
N GLU A 243 -12.43 16.42 -2.42
CA GLU A 243 -13.09 15.19 -2.87
C GLU A 243 -14.15 15.50 -3.95
N LEU A 244 -13.71 15.59 -5.20
CA LEU A 244 -14.61 15.91 -6.32
C LEU A 244 -15.44 14.69 -6.74
N PRO A 245 -16.74 14.82 -7.02
CA PRO A 245 -17.50 13.71 -7.58
C PRO A 245 -16.95 13.34 -8.96
N TYR A 246 -16.67 12.07 -9.17
CA TYR A 246 -16.21 11.55 -10.46
C TYR A 246 -17.03 10.32 -10.84
N LYS A 247 -17.66 10.36 -12.01
CA LYS A 247 -18.54 9.29 -12.49
C LYS A 247 -17.96 8.71 -13.77
N THR A 248 -17.43 7.50 -13.67
CA THR A 248 -16.95 6.77 -14.85
C THR A 248 -18.11 6.28 -15.73
N THR A 249 -17.91 6.28 -17.05
CA THR A 249 -18.77 5.60 -18.03
C THR A 249 -18.26 4.21 -18.39
N ASN A 250 -17.14 3.77 -17.82
CA ASN A 250 -16.55 2.47 -18.08
C ASN A 250 -17.43 1.34 -17.53
N THR A 251 -17.79 0.38 -18.41
CA THR A 251 -18.67 -0.75 -18.11
C THR A 251 -17.94 -2.07 -17.91
N GLU A 252 -16.60 -2.09 -17.85
CA GLU A 252 -15.82 -3.31 -17.68
C GLU A 252 -16.12 -3.97 -16.32
N ASN A 253 -16.27 -5.29 -16.33
CA ASN A 253 -16.45 -6.06 -15.11
C ASN A 253 -15.10 -6.33 -14.40
N LEU A 254 -15.14 -6.96 -13.22
CA LEU A 254 -13.94 -7.21 -12.42
C LEU A 254 -12.95 -8.15 -13.11
N HIS A 255 -13.42 -9.14 -13.89
CA HIS A 255 -12.55 -10.01 -14.68
C HIS A 255 -11.75 -9.19 -15.71
N GLN A 256 -12.42 -8.29 -16.43
CA GLN A 256 -11.80 -7.43 -17.43
C GLN A 256 -10.82 -6.42 -16.79
N LEU A 257 -11.19 -5.79 -15.68
CA LEU A 257 -10.33 -4.85 -14.98
C LEU A 257 -9.09 -5.54 -14.38
N LEU A 258 -9.25 -6.75 -13.84
CA LEU A 258 -8.14 -7.50 -13.25
C LEU A 258 -7.16 -7.98 -14.33
N GLY A 259 -7.65 -8.59 -15.40
CA GLY A 259 -6.80 -8.99 -16.52
C GLY A 259 -6.15 -7.79 -17.21
N GLY A 260 -6.92 -6.69 -17.35
CA GLY A 260 -6.43 -5.45 -17.92
C GLY A 260 -5.35 -4.77 -17.08
N PHE A 261 -5.37 -4.91 -15.74
CA PHE A 261 -4.29 -4.41 -14.87
C PHE A 261 -2.98 -5.12 -15.18
N PHE A 262 -3.00 -6.46 -15.23
CA PHE A 262 -1.80 -7.24 -15.56
C PHE A 262 -1.30 -6.94 -16.96
N LYS A 263 -2.20 -6.86 -17.94
CA LYS A 263 -1.86 -6.50 -19.31
C LYS A 263 -1.24 -5.10 -19.45
N TYR A 264 -1.82 -4.12 -18.75
CA TYR A 264 -1.29 -2.76 -18.78
C TYR A 264 0.15 -2.70 -18.28
N TYR A 265 0.40 -3.31 -17.12
CA TYR A 265 1.74 -3.28 -16.51
C TYR A 265 2.74 -4.26 -17.14
N SER A 266 2.31 -5.28 -17.89
CA SER A 266 3.22 -6.10 -18.70
C SER A 266 3.76 -5.36 -19.92
N GLU A 267 3.07 -4.30 -20.36
CA GLU A 267 3.42 -3.46 -21.50
C GLU A 267 3.97 -2.09 -21.09
N PHE A 268 3.84 -1.70 -19.82
CA PHE A 268 4.28 -0.40 -19.32
C PHE A 268 5.81 -0.27 -19.35
N ASN A 269 6.31 0.81 -19.96
CA ASN A 269 7.73 1.11 -20.02
C ASN A 269 8.21 1.79 -18.72
N PHE A 270 8.55 0.96 -17.73
CA PHE A 270 9.13 1.40 -16.45
C PHE A 270 10.54 2.01 -16.58
N GLU A 271 11.28 1.66 -17.62
CA GLU A 271 12.64 2.18 -17.82
C GLU A 271 12.60 3.69 -18.08
N GLU A 272 11.63 4.13 -18.90
CA GLU A 272 11.54 5.53 -19.32
C GLU A 272 10.49 6.35 -18.58
N ASN A 273 9.54 5.74 -17.85
CA ASN A 273 8.40 6.46 -17.29
C ASN A 273 8.16 6.19 -15.81
N PHE A 274 7.79 7.26 -15.10
CA PHE A 274 7.15 7.20 -13.80
C PHE A 274 5.66 6.85 -13.95
N VAL A 275 5.18 5.97 -13.07
CA VAL A 275 3.76 5.83 -12.74
C VAL A 275 3.39 7.03 -11.88
N SER A 276 2.58 7.96 -12.40
CA SER A 276 2.20 9.18 -11.69
C SER A 276 0.68 9.31 -11.54
N PRO A 277 0.13 8.93 -10.37
CA PRO A 277 -1.27 9.19 -10.06
C PRO A 277 -1.58 10.68 -9.91
N PHE A 278 -0.56 11.49 -9.60
CA PHE A 278 -0.71 12.94 -9.54
C PHE A 278 -1.07 13.52 -10.91
N ALA A 279 -0.26 13.22 -11.93
CA ALA A 279 -0.49 13.69 -13.30
C ALA A 279 -1.58 12.90 -14.03
N GLY A 280 -1.86 11.67 -13.60
CA GLY A 280 -2.84 10.77 -14.23
C GLY A 280 -2.40 10.19 -15.58
N ARG A 281 -1.11 10.29 -15.89
CA ARG A 281 -0.49 9.81 -17.13
C ARG A 281 0.98 9.44 -16.90
N PRO A 282 1.59 8.61 -17.75
CA PRO A 282 3.01 8.34 -17.65
C PRO A 282 3.80 9.65 -17.75
N ILE A 283 4.78 9.83 -16.86
CA ILE A 283 5.70 10.97 -16.91
C ILE A 283 7.08 10.46 -17.29
N PRO A 284 7.67 10.93 -18.40
CA PRO A 284 9.03 10.57 -18.76
C PRO A 284 10.01 10.90 -17.64
N LYS A 285 10.92 9.97 -17.30
CA LYS A 285 11.89 10.18 -16.23
C LYS A 285 12.79 11.40 -16.48
N ASN A 286 13.09 11.65 -17.75
CA ASN A 286 13.88 12.80 -18.15
C ASN A 286 13.16 14.16 -17.97
N ALA A 287 11.83 14.18 -17.75
CA ALA A 287 11.06 15.42 -17.58
C ALA A 287 11.49 16.23 -16.34
N PHE A 288 12.09 15.57 -15.35
CA PHE A 288 12.53 16.20 -14.10
C PHE A 288 14.05 16.52 -14.09
N THR A 289 14.76 16.25 -15.18
CA THR A 289 16.20 16.56 -15.29
C THR A 289 16.46 18.04 -15.56
N ASP A 290 15.53 18.72 -16.23
CA ASP A 290 15.55 20.17 -16.47
C ASP A 290 14.25 20.81 -15.98
N ILE A 291 14.38 21.88 -15.20
CA ILE A 291 13.27 22.66 -14.68
C ILE A 291 12.40 23.24 -15.80
N ASN A 292 12.99 23.58 -16.94
CA ASN A 292 12.27 24.14 -18.07
C ASN A 292 11.33 23.13 -18.74
N ASN A 293 11.54 21.83 -18.48
CA ASN A 293 10.73 20.74 -19.04
C ASN A 293 9.71 20.19 -18.02
N PHE A 294 9.59 20.81 -16.83
CA PHE A 294 8.64 20.34 -15.83
C PHE A 294 7.21 20.35 -16.39
N PRO A 295 6.45 19.25 -16.21
CA PRO A 295 5.06 19.25 -16.62
C PRO A 295 4.26 20.33 -15.88
N LYS A 296 3.31 20.95 -16.58
CA LYS A 296 2.61 22.16 -16.09
C LYS A 296 1.84 21.91 -14.80
N GLU A 297 1.33 20.69 -14.63
CA GLU A 297 0.63 20.25 -13.43
C GLU A 297 1.50 20.32 -12.16
N TYR A 298 2.83 20.31 -12.26
CA TYR A 298 3.75 20.46 -11.12
C TYR A 298 4.13 21.92 -10.81
N THR A 299 3.52 22.90 -11.48
CA THR A 299 3.93 24.32 -11.36
C THR A 299 3.83 24.88 -9.94
N LEU A 300 2.93 24.35 -9.10
CA LEU A 300 2.83 24.71 -7.68
C LEU A 300 4.13 24.47 -6.90
N TYR A 301 4.98 23.56 -7.38
CA TYR A 301 6.21 23.11 -6.71
C TYR A 301 7.49 23.70 -7.34
N ASN A 302 7.33 24.46 -8.43
CA ASN A 302 8.43 24.93 -9.29
C ASN A 302 9.31 26.03 -8.67
N ASN A 303 8.88 26.66 -7.56
CA ASN A 303 9.63 27.75 -6.93
C ASN A 303 10.30 27.36 -5.60
N THR A 304 9.72 26.43 -4.84
CA THR A 304 10.15 26.12 -3.47
C THR A 304 11.13 24.94 -3.41
N LEU A 305 11.12 24.03 -4.40
CA LEU A 305 11.75 22.71 -4.30
C LEU A 305 12.82 22.41 -5.38
N ASN A 306 13.20 23.40 -6.19
CA ASN A 306 14.06 23.23 -7.37
C ASN A 306 15.38 22.50 -7.17
N ARG A 307 15.94 22.55 -5.96
CA ARG A 307 17.19 21.87 -5.64
C ARG A 307 16.97 20.45 -5.11
N THR A 308 15.91 20.24 -4.33
CA THR A 308 15.59 18.96 -3.69
C THR A 308 15.01 17.99 -4.72
N MET A 309 14.03 18.41 -5.53
CA MET A 309 13.43 17.54 -6.56
C MET A 309 14.46 17.05 -7.58
N LYS A 310 15.37 17.93 -8.02
CA LYS A 310 16.43 17.54 -8.96
C LYS A 310 17.38 16.49 -8.39
N LEU A 311 17.65 16.52 -7.08
CA LEU A 311 18.54 15.55 -6.43
C LEU A 311 17.85 14.20 -6.21
N ALA A 312 16.57 14.20 -5.83
CA ALA A 312 15.83 12.98 -5.60
C ALA A 312 15.52 12.24 -6.91
N VAL A 313 15.01 12.95 -7.93
CA VAL A 313 14.71 12.31 -9.22
C VAL A 313 15.98 11.77 -9.88
N LYS A 314 17.15 12.41 -9.67
CA LYS A 314 18.42 11.87 -10.18
C LYS A 314 18.73 10.47 -9.65
N ASN A 315 18.35 10.16 -8.40
CA ASN A 315 18.56 8.82 -7.84
C ASN A 315 17.56 7.80 -8.40
N ASP A 316 16.38 8.25 -8.83
CA ASP A 316 15.31 7.40 -9.39
C ASP A 316 15.41 7.15 -10.90
N LEU A 317 16.30 7.84 -11.62
CA LEU A 317 16.43 7.66 -13.08
C LEU A 317 16.75 6.21 -13.46
N ASP A 318 17.55 5.53 -12.64
CA ASP A 318 17.97 4.15 -12.85
C ASP A 318 17.07 3.12 -12.13
N ALA A 319 16.01 3.57 -11.45
CA ALA A 319 15.11 2.68 -10.70
C ALA A 319 14.32 1.77 -11.65
N GLU A 320 14.24 0.48 -11.31
CA GLU A 320 13.58 -0.53 -12.15
C GLU A 320 12.06 -0.38 -12.22
N VAL A 321 11.47 0.13 -11.15
CA VAL A 321 10.05 0.47 -11.01
C VAL A 321 10.01 1.82 -10.32
N SER A 322 9.26 2.76 -10.89
CA SER A 322 9.16 4.11 -10.34
C SER A 322 7.70 4.52 -10.21
N VAL A 323 7.23 4.60 -8.96
CA VAL A 323 5.87 4.99 -8.61
C VAL A 323 5.96 6.27 -7.79
N GLN A 324 5.52 7.37 -8.40
CA GLN A 324 5.63 8.70 -7.78
C GLN A 324 4.55 8.89 -6.72
N ASP A 325 4.94 9.41 -5.54
CA ASP A 325 3.98 9.77 -4.50
C ASP A 325 3.03 10.89 -4.97
N VAL A 326 1.80 10.84 -4.46
CA VAL A 326 0.72 11.74 -4.87
C VAL A 326 0.94 13.17 -4.40
N PHE A 327 1.66 13.40 -3.30
CA PHE A 327 1.93 14.73 -2.76
C PHE A 327 3.41 15.08 -2.80
N MET A 328 4.28 14.19 -2.36
CA MET A 328 5.73 14.34 -2.34
C MET A 328 6.33 13.89 -3.66
N HIS A 329 6.28 14.75 -4.67
CA HIS A 329 6.62 14.37 -6.05
C HIS A 329 8.09 14.03 -6.30
N ASP A 330 8.95 14.23 -5.31
CA ASP A 330 10.35 13.82 -5.31
C ASP A 330 10.58 12.45 -4.66
N LEU A 331 9.52 11.80 -4.17
CA LEU A 331 9.56 10.44 -3.65
C LEU A 331 9.09 9.42 -4.69
N ASN A 332 9.88 8.35 -4.80
CA ASN A 332 9.49 7.11 -5.44
C ASN A 332 9.09 6.09 -4.37
N ASP A 333 7.79 5.83 -4.23
CA ASP A 333 7.27 4.85 -3.26
C ASP A 333 7.65 3.41 -3.59
N ALA A 334 8.19 3.16 -4.79
CA ALA A 334 8.74 1.86 -5.16
C ALA A 334 10.25 1.73 -4.90
N ASP A 335 10.95 2.78 -4.46
CA ASP A 335 12.42 2.74 -4.20
C ASP A 335 12.90 1.55 -3.35
N PRO A 336 12.15 1.07 -2.34
CA PRO A 336 12.57 -0.11 -1.57
C PRO A 336 12.69 -1.41 -2.37
N ILE A 337 12.10 -1.49 -3.57
CA ILE A 337 12.14 -2.72 -4.38
C ILE A 337 13.57 -3.00 -4.86
N SER A 338 14.04 -4.23 -4.70
CA SER A 338 15.35 -4.62 -5.22
C SER A 338 15.29 -4.84 -6.73
N HIS A 339 16.43 -4.81 -7.41
CA HIS A 339 16.51 -5.14 -8.83
C HIS A 339 15.96 -6.54 -9.14
N GLU A 340 16.33 -7.55 -8.33
CA GLU A 340 15.84 -8.92 -8.47
C GLU A 340 14.31 -8.99 -8.33
N GLN A 341 13.76 -8.39 -7.26
CA GLN A 341 12.32 -8.37 -7.03
C GLN A 341 11.56 -7.58 -8.11
N ALA A 342 12.16 -6.52 -8.65
CA ALA A 342 11.57 -5.79 -9.77
C ALA A 342 11.51 -6.62 -11.06
N MET A 343 12.53 -7.42 -11.34
CA MET A 343 12.53 -8.34 -12.49
C MET A 343 11.51 -9.45 -12.30
N ASP A 344 11.48 -10.08 -11.13
CA ASP A 344 10.49 -11.11 -10.78
C ASP A 344 9.07 -10.56 -10.90
N PHE A 345 8.82 -9.35 -10.39
CA PHE A 345 7.56 -8.65 -10.52
C PHE A 345 7.14 -8.44 -11.98
N LYS A 346 8.03 -7.93 -12.83
CA LYS A 346 7.78 -7.71 -14.27
C LYS A 346 7.46 -9.04 -14.98
N HIS A 347 8.22 -10.10 -14.70
CA HIS A 347 7.99 -11.44 -15.25
C HIS A 347 6.66 -12.05 -14.78
N LEU A 348 6.34 -11.89 -13.51
CA LEU A 348 5.11 -12.39 -12.91
C LEU A 348 3.90 -11.69 -13.52
N ILE A 349 3.89 -10.36 -13.60
CA ILE A 349 2.80 -9.59 -14.24
C ILE A 349 2.57 -10.04 -15.69
N LYS A 350 3.64 -10.23 -16.46
CA LYS A 350 3.54 -10.74 -17.84
C LYS A 350 2.91 -12.13 -17.89
N SER A 351 3.28 -13.01 -16.97
CA SER A 351 2.70 -14.36 -16.88
C SER A 351 1.22 -14.32 -16.49
N MET A 352 0.83 -13.42 -15.58
CA MET A 352 -0.57 -13.19 -15.23
C MET A 352 -1.38 -12.71 -16.44
N ALA A 353 -0.84 -11.74 -17.19
CA ALA A 353 -1.48 -11.24 -18.40
C ALA A 353 -1.74 -12.36 -19.42
N THR A 354 -0.73 -13.19 -19.69
CA THR A 354 -0.88 -14.35 -20.60
C THR A 354 -1.96 -15.33 -20.12
N MET A 355 -2.03 -15.62 -18.83
CA MET A 355 -3.07 -16.52 -18.30
C MET A 355 -4.48 -15.96 -18.45
N PHE A 356 -4.66 -14.63 -18.33
CA PHE A 356 -5.95 -14.00 -18.60
C PHE A 356 -6.35 -14.07 -20.08
N ASP A 357 -5.39 -14.10 -20.99
CA ASP A 357 -5.66 -14.24 -22.43
C ASP A 357 -5.94 -15.70 -22.82
N GLU A 358 -5.31 -16.68 -22.16
CA GLU A 358 -5.36 -18.09 -22.55
C GLU A 358 -6.41 -18.93 -21.81
N LEU A 359 -6.71 -18.59 -20.55
CA LEU A 359 -7.56 -19.43 -19.70
C LEU A 359 -9.02 -18.96 -19.68
N PRO A 360 -9.98 -19.91 -19.57
CA PRO A 360 -11.36 -19.56 -19.25
C PRO A 360 -11.49 -18.80 -17.93
N SER A 361 -12.46 -17.88 -17.87
CA SER A 361 -12.68 -17.01 -16.69
C SER A 361 -12.93 -17.77 -15.38
N ASP A 362 -13.51 -18.98 -15.43
CA ASP A 362 -13.76 -19.85 -14.27
C ASP A 362 -12.50 -20.63 -13.83
N GLN A 363 -11.39 -20.52 -14.56
CA GLN A 363 -10.13 -21.19 -14.26
C GLN A 363 -9.00 -20.21 -13.94
N VAL A 364 -9.09 -18.96 -14.40
CA VAL A 364 -8.00 -17.99 -14.30
C VAL A 364 -7.60 -17.70 -12.85
N LEU A 365 -8.55 -17.50 -11.93
CA LEU A 365 -8.23 -17.17 -10.53
C LEU A 365 -7.45 -18.29 -9.83
N LYS A 366 -7.77 -19.55 -10.12
CA LYS A 366 -7.03 -20.70 -9.60
C LYS A 366 -5.60 -20.70 -10.11
N ALA A 367 -5.42 -20.44 -11.40
CA ALA A 367 -4.12 -20.47 -12.03
C ALA A 367 -3.21 -19.34 -11.54
N ILE A 368 -3.75 -18.12 -11.44
CA ILE A 368 -2.96 -16.95 -11.01
C ILE A 368 -2.66 -16.92 -9.51
N LEU A 369 -3.30 -17.76 -8.70
CA LEU A 369 -3.01 -17.88 -7.26
C LEU A 369 -2.16 -19.12 -6.93
N ASP A 370 -1.84 -19.94 -7.93
CA ASP A 370 -1.00 -21.12 -7.76
C ASP A 370 0.49 -20.75 -7.79
N THR A 371 1.12 -20.76 -6.60
CA THR A 371 2.54 -20.41 -6.45
C THR A 371 3.50 -21.50 -6.92
N GLU A 372 3.06 -22.76 -7.05
CA GLU A 372 3.98 -23.85 -7.42
C GLU A 372 4.46 -23.73 -8.87
N LYS A 373 3.69 -23.05 -9.72
CA LYS A 373 4.03 -22.77 -11.12
C LYS A 373 5.15 -21.73 -11.31
N TYR A 374 5.54 -21.01 -10.25
CA TYR A 374 6.43 -19.84 -10.36
C TYR A 374 7.68 -19.94 -9.47
N LYS A 375 7.92 -21.06 -8.79
CA LYS A 375 9.18 -21.32 -8.09
C LYS A 375 10.20 -21.87 -9.09
N TYR A 376 11.05 -21.00 -9.63
CA TYR A 376 12.21 -21.38 -10.43
C TYR A 376 13.51 -21.02 -9.72
#